data_AF-A0A9E0PN33-F1
#
_entry.id   AF-A0A9E0PN33-F1
#
_cell.length_a   1.000
_cell.length_b   1.000
_cell.length_c   1.000
_cell.angle_alpha   90.00
_cell.angle_beta   90.00
_cell.angle_gamma   90.00
#
_symmetry.space_group_name_H-M   'P 1'
#
loop_
_entity.id
_entity.type
_entity.pdbx_description
1 polymer ?
#
loop_
_entity_poly.entity_id
_entity_poly.type
_entity_poly.pdbx_seq_one_letter_code
_entity_poly.pdbx_strand_id
1 'polypeptide(L)'
;DPLLVTGHEIDKYRVLRCQSPAVADAIAALLLHLRDQNSQGSKVPHIYMSWSEIHPLTYALKYALFGEGETAPLIRENLRLHEPEPNNRPIVHVA
;
A
#
# COMPACT_ATOMS: atom_id res chain seq x y z
N ASP A 1 0.78 15.71 -3.53
CA ASP A 1 -0.69 15.61 -3.62
C ASP A 1 -1.25 14.70 -2.56
N PRO A 2 -2.37 15.06 -1.92
CA PRO A 2 -3.06 14.15 -1.02
C PRO A 2 -3.66 12.99 -1.83
N LEU A 3 -3.52 11.78 -1.31
CA LEU A 3 -4.24 10.60 -1.77
C LEU A 3 -5.75 10.91 -1.86
N LEU A 4 -6.35 10.71 -3.03
CA LEU A 4 -7.81 10.76 -3.21
C LEU A 4 -8.37 9.33 -3.20
N VAL A 5 -9.35 9.06 -2.34
CA VAL A 5 -10.02 7.76 -2.25
C VAL A 5 -11.51 7.92 -2.57
N THR A 6 -12.02 7.08 -3.46
CA THR A 6 -13.44 7.06 -3.85
C THR A 6 -13.99 5.64 -3.78
N GLY A 7 -15.25 5.49 -3.37
CA GLY A 7 -15.95 4.21 -3.38
C GLY A 7 -16.64 3.97 -4.71
N HIS A 8 -16.49 2.77 -5.27
CA HIS A 8 -17.11 2.32 -6.52
C HIS A 8 -17.78 0.97 -6.30
N GLU A 9 -18.80 0.67 -7.09
CA GLU A 9 -19.41 -0.65 -7.20
C GLU A 9 -19.07 -1.22 -8.58
N ILE A 10 -18.39 -2.37 -8.59
CA ILE A 10 -18.08 -3.12 -9.81
C ILE A 10 -18.76 -4.47 -9.69
N ASP A 11 -19.79 -4.69 -10.50
CA ASP A 11 -20.74 -5.80 -10.36
C ASP A 11 -21.31 -5.87 -8.93
N LYS A 12 -20.98 -6.91 -8.17
CA LYS A 12 -21.43 -7.13 -6.79
C LYS A 12 -20.38 -6.74 -5.73
N TYR A 13 -19.26 -6.15 -6.16
CA TYR A 13 -18.12 -5.87 -5.30
C TYR A 13 -18.01 -4.37 -5.02
N ARG A 14 -17.81 -4.03 -3.75
CA ARG A 14 -17.47 -2.67 -3.32
C ARG A 14 -15.97 -2.48 -3.38
N VAL A 15 -15.51 -1.53 -4.18
CA VAL A 15 -14.11 -1.29 -4.49
C VAL A 15 -13.74 0.12 -4.09
N LEU A 16 -12.65 0.26 -3.34
CA LEU A 16 -12.01 1.56 -3.12
C LEU A 16 -11.05 1.84 -4.27
N ARG A 17 -11.21 2.99 -4.93
CA ARG A 17 -10.30 3.47 -5.97
C ARG A 17 -9.49 4.63 -5.42
N CYS A 18 -8.16 4.47 -5.48
CA CYS A 18 -7.19 5.45 -5.02
C CYS A 18 -6.51 6.14 -6.19
N GLN A 19 -6.33 7.47 -6.11
CA GLN A 19 -5.51 8.26 -7.03
C GLN A 19 -4.41 8.97 -6.24
N SER A 20 -3.16 8.74 -6.65
CA SER A 20 -1.96 9.28 -6.00
C SER A 20 -0.79 9.28 -7.00
N PRO A 21 0.18 10.22 -6.87
CA PRO A 21 1.41 10.19 -7.67
C PRO A 21 2.24 8.90 -7.48
N ALA A 22 2.15 8.27 -6.30
CA ALA A 22 2.87 7.05 -5.97
C ALA A 22 1.93 6.01 -5.37
N VAL A 23 1.99 4.78 -5.89
CA VAL A 23 1.16 3.65 -5.45
C VAL A 23 1.49 3.25 -4.01
N ALA A 24 2.79 3.20 -3.67
CA ALA A 24 3.23 2.83 -2.33
C ALA A 24 2.70 3.80 -1.25
N ASP A 25 2.78 5.11 -1.53
CA ASP A 25 2.29 6.15 -0.63
C ASP A 25 0.77 6.08 -0.46
N ALA A 26 0.03 5.85 -1.55
CA ALA A 26 -1.43 5.66 -1.51
C ALA A 26 -1.82 4.50 -0.60
N ILE A 27 -1.15 3.35 -0.76
CA ILE A 27 -1.45 2.17 0.04
C ILE A 27 -1.08 2.42 1.51
N ALA A 28 0.10 2.97 1.78
CA ALA A 28 0.52 3.26 3.16
C ALA A 28 -0.43 4.23 3.86
N ALA A 29 -0.78 5.34 3.20
CA ALA A 29 -1.70 6.34 3.74
C ALA A 29 -3.11 5.77 3.95
N LEU A 30 -3.62 4.95 3.02
CA LEU A 30 -4.91 4.27 3.19
C LEU A 30 -4.89 3.31 4.39
N LEU A 31 -3.85 2.49 4.53
CA LEU A 31 -3.73 1.54 5.64
C LEU A 31 -3.66 2.25 7.00
N LEU A 32 -2.89 3.35 7.09
CA LEU A 32 -2.82 4.17 8.30
C LEU A 32 -4.18 4.81 8.61
N HIS A 33 -4.87 5.35 7.59
CA HIS A 33 -6.20 5.91 7.76
C HIS A 33 -7.22 4.87 8.26
N LEU A 34 -7.22 3.67 7.66
CA LEU A 34 -8.11 2.58 8.08
C LEU A 34 -7.83 2.12 9.52
N ARG A 35 -6.56 2.06 9.91
CA ARG A 35 -6.16 1.77 11.29
C ARG A 35 -6.75 2.81 12.25
N ASP A 36 -6.59 4.09 11.95
CA ASP A 36 -7.02 5.19 12.82
C ASP A 36 -8.55 5.26 12.93
N GLN A 37 -9.27 4.90 11.86
CA GLN A 37 -10.74 4.86 11.83
C GLN A 37 -11.32 3.72 12.69
N ASN A 38 -10.58 2.63 12.90
CA ASN A 38 -11.05 1.46 13.64
C ASN A 38 -11.02 1.72 15.17
N SER A 39 -12.01 2.47 15.67
CA SER A 39 -12.19 2.79 17.10
C SER A 39 -12.67 1.60 17.95
N GLN A 40 -13.01 0.47 17.33
CA GLN A 40 -13.44 -0.77 17.98
C GLN A 40 -12.33 -1.83 17.94
N GLY A 41 -11.32 -1.61 18.78
CA GLY A 41 -10.33 -2.62 19.20
C GLY A 41 -9.24 -2.94 18.16
N SER A 42 -8.06 -2.34 18.33
CA SER A 42 -6.69 -2.76 17.94
C SER A 42 -6.47 -3.64 16.69
N LYS A 43 -7.33 -3.63 15.68
CA LYS A 43 -7.12 -4.42 14.46
C LYS A 43 -6.25 -3.64 13.50
N VAL A 44 -4.96 -3.95 13.56
CA VAL A 44 -3.96 -3.49 12.60
C VAL A 44 -4.34 -4.06 11.22
N PRO A 45 -4.45 -3.23 10.18
CA PRO A 45 -4.81 -3.70 8.85
C PRO A 45 -3.65 -4.48 8.23
N HIS A 46 -4.00 -5.53 7.49
CA HIS A 46 -3.05 -6.38 6.77
C HIS A 46 -3.27 -6.21 5.28
N ILE A 47 -2.18 -6.11 4.52
CA ILE A 47 -2.21 -6.18 3.06
C ILE A 47 -1.45 -7.42 2.59
N TYR A 48 -2.01 -8.11 1.60
CA TYR A 48 -1.39 -9.26 0.96
C TYR A 48 -0.96 -8.86 -0.44
N MET A 49 0.31 -9.08 -0.73
CA MET A 49 0.92 -8.79 -2.01
C MET A 49 1.50 -10.07 -2.58
N SER A 50 1.36 -10.26 -3.88
CA SER A 50 2.05 -11.31 -4.61
C SER A 50 3.33 -10.74 -5.19
N TRP A 51 4.39 -11.55 -5.27
CA TRP A 51 5.49 -11.21 -6.17
C TRP A 51 4.92 -11.04 -7.59
N SER A 52 5.26 -9.92 -8.22
CA SER A 52 4.89 -9.72 -9.62
C SER A 52 5.58 -10.76 -10.49
N GLU A 53 4.82 -11.55 -11.27
CA GLU A 53 5.32 -12.51 -12.27
C GLU A 53 5.93 -11.83 -13.52
N ILE A 54 6.47 -10.63 -13.36
CA ILE A 54 7.07 -9.86 -14.45
C ILE A 54 8.56 -10.22 -14.51
N HIS A 55 9.08 -10.43 -15.73
CA HIS A 55 10.47 -10.80 -15.95
C HIS A 55 11.43 -9.81 -15.25
N PRO A 56 12.45 -10.27 -14.50
CA PRO A 56 13.33 -9.41 -13.68
C PRO A 56 13.98 -8.23 -14.39
N LEU A 57 14.23 -8.34 -15.71
CA LEU A 57 14.77 -7.26 -16.54
C LEU A 57 13.84 -6.03 -16.60
N THR A 58 12.52 -6.24 -16.57
CA THR A 58 11.54 -5.15 -16.64
C THR A 58 11.57 -4.31 -15.37
N TYR A 59 11.86 -4.91 -14.21
CA TYR A 59 12.07 -4.17 -12.95
C TYR A 59 13.37 -3.39 -12.93
N ALA A 60 14.47 -4.01 -13.37
CA ALA A 60 15.74 -3.29 -13.48
C ALA A 60 15.63 -2.07 -14.40
N LEU A 61 14.89 -2.21 -15.52
CA LEU A 61 14.63 -1.12 -16.44
C LEU A 61 13.70 -0.05 -15.84
N LYS A 62 12.62 -0.43 -15.14
CA LYS A 62 11.73 0.52 -14.45
C LYS A 62 12.44 1.28 -13.32
N TYR A 63 13.26 0.59 -12.54
CA TYR A 63 14.07 1.21 -11.50
C TYR A 63 15.07 2.20 -12.11
N ALA A 64 15.76 1.82 -13.19
CA ALA A 64 16.72 2.69 -13.87
C ALA A 64 16.06 3.91 -14.54
N LEU A 65 14.86 3.78 -15.09
CA LEU A 65 14.17 4.85 -15.81
C LEU A 65 13.30 5.73 -14.92
N PHE A 66 12.69 5.16 -13.87
CA PHE A 66 11.65 5.81 -13.08
C PHE A 66 11.91 5.78 -11.57
N GLY A 67 12.97 5.11 -11.10
CA GLY A 67 13.25 4.94 -9.67
C GLY A 67 12.25 4.02 -8.95
N GLU A 68 11.39 3.34 -9.69
CA GLU A 68 10.36 2.44 -9.16
C GLU A 68 10.98 1.11 -8.75
N GLY A 69 11.20 0.91 -7.45
CA GLY A 69 11.54 -0.39 -6.87
C GLY A 69 10.31 -1.29 -6.71
N GLU A 70 10.49 -2.48 -6.13
CA GLU A 70 9.36 -3.34 -5.75
C GLU A 70 8.41 -2.59 -4.80
N THR A 71 7.12 -2.63 -5.11
CA THR A 71 6.10 -1.85 -4.38
C THR A 71 5.97 -2.30 -2.92
N ALA A 72 6.14 -3.60 -2.64
CA ALA A 72 5.99 -4.14 -1.29
C ALA A 72 7.05 -3.61 -0.29
N PRO A 73 8.37 -3.64 -0.61
CA PRO A 73 9.39 -2.97 0.20
C PRO A 73 9.12 -1.48 0.43
N LEU A 74 8.70 -0.76 -0.61
CA LEU A 74 8.41 0.69 -0.51
C LEU A 74 7.21 0.98 0.39
N ILE A 75 6.14 0.19 0.31
CA ILE A 75 5.00 0.31 1.24
C ILE A 75 5.48 0.09 2.67
N ARG A 76 6.25 -0.97 2.92
CA ARG A 76 6.76 -1.29 4.25
C ARG A 76 7.63 -0.16 4.81
N GLU A 77 8.47 0.45 3.97
CA GLU A 77 9.32 1.55 4.39
C GLU A 77 8.53 2.83 4.68
N ASN A 78 7.56 3.17 3.84
CA ASN A 78 6.66 4.29 4.11
C ASN A 78 5.87 4.10 5.42
N LEU A 79 5.37 2.89 5.66
CA LEU A 79 4.71 2.54 6.92
C LEU A 79 5.68 2.64 8.12
N ARG A 80 6.96 2.29 7.95
CA ARG A 80 7.99 2.43 9.00
C ARG A 80 8.29 3.88 9.33
N LEU A 81 8.33 4.75 8.31
CA LEU A 81 8.59 6.17 8.48
C LEU A 81 7.43 6.90 9.17
N HIS A 82 6.19 6.53 8.86
CA HIS A 82 4.99 7.21 9.38
C HIS A 82 4.38 6.56 10.63
N GLU A 83 4.67 5.28 10.90
CA GLU A 83 4.30 4.61 12.14
C GLU A 83 5.53 3.88 12.73
N PRO A 84 6.26 4.51 13.66
CA PRO A 84 7.46 3.92 14.25
C PRO A 84 7.13 2.75 15.18
N GLU A 85 5.96 2.71 15.83
CA GLU A 85 5.60 1.65 16.78
C GLU A 85 5.20 0.36 16.03
N PRO A 86 6.00 -0.73 16.14
CA PRO A 86 5.78 -1.93 15.33
C PRO A 86 4.41 -2.59 15.57
N ASN A 87 3.89 -2.51 16.80
CA ASN A 87 2.61 -3.11 17.18
C ASN A 87 1.40 -2.36 16.61
N ASN A 88 1.58 -1.11 16.18
CA ASN A 88 0.52 -0.28 15.58
C ASN A 88 0.68 -0.17 14.05
N ARG A 89 1.74 -0.73 13.50
CA ARG A 89 2.08 -0.59 12.08
C ARG A 89 1.31 -1.62 11.23
N PRO A 90 0.60 -1.18 10.19
CA PRO A 90 0.01 -2.09 9.20
C PRO A 90 1.01 -3.15 8.69
N ILE A 91 0.55 -4.38 8.51
CA ILE A 91 1.41 -5.51 8.15
C ILE A 91 1.31 -5.79 6.65
N VAL A 92 2.47 -5.89 6.00
CA VAL A 92 2.60 -6.27 4.58
C VAL A 92 3.04 -7.74 4.52
N HIS A 93 2.17 -8.60 3.99
CA HIS A 93 2.48 -9.99 3.68
C HIS A 93 2.85 -10.10 2.21
N VAL A 94 3.90 -10.85 1.91
CA VAL A 94 4.31 -11.14 0.52
C VAL A 94 4.33 -12.65 0.33
N ALA A 95 3.61 -13.13 -0.69
CA ALA A 95 3.54 -14.52 -1.12
C ALA A 95 4.33 -14.72 -2.41
#